data_AF-A0A543Q663-F1
#
_entry.id   AF-A0A543Q663-F1
#
_cell.length_a   1.000
_cell.length_b   1.000
_cell.length_c   1.000
_cell.angle_alpha   90.00
_cell.angle_beta   90.00
_cell.angle_gamma   90.00
#
_symmetry.space_group_name_H-M   'P 1'
#
loop_
_entity.id
_entity.type
_entity.pdbx_description
1 polymer ?
#
loop_
_entity_poly.entity_id
_entity_poly.type
_entity_poly.pdbx_seq_one_letter_code
_entity_poly.pdbx_strand_id
1 'polypeptide(L)'
;MVSKRTKADDLSEPAVVERAKSMANEWMWAVSLQHDRIVNPRNEDQRFHPWGLGSFNEADIHFLVIALGRLRQAAATIEHVPSCWDSVRNAIKAFDDALPWRKQLRDVFEHLDDYATDSDRRRTNTERKKLQVWSTTGTGLIFLGYDVDWNKANEAAKNLYSAVKAIYESFPRIAKRQQRSPQKGGSE
;
A
#
# COMPACT_ATOMS: atom_id res chain seq x y z
N MET A 1 -13.26 0.93 -18.41
CA MET A 1 -13.97 2.00 -17.67
C MET A 1 -13.57 1.91 -16.20
N VAL A 2 -12.87 2.91 -15.66
CA VAL A 2 -12.62 3.00 -14.22
C VAL A 2 -13.91 3.49 -13.58
N SER A 3 -14.56 2.64 -12.79
CA SER A 3 -15.70 3.05 -11.97
C SER A 3 -15.25 4.22 -11.10
N LYS A 4 -15.80 5.42 -11.34
CA LYS A 4 -15.62 6.58 -10.46
C LYS A 4 -16.24 6.18 -9.13
N ARG A 5 -15.42 5.95 -8.11
CA ARG A 5 -15.92 5.75 -6.75
C ARG A 5 -16.70 6.99 -6.37
N THR A 6 -17.97 6.83 -6.04
CA THR A 6 -18.81 7.93 -5.57
C THR A 6 -18.61 8.07 -4.06
N LYS A 7 -18.47 9.31 -3.59
CA LYS A 7 -18.44 9.61 -2.15
C LYS A 7 -19.81 9.21 -1.56
N ALA A 8 -19.83 8.64 -0.36
CA ALA A 8 -21.09 8.43 0.35
C ALA A 8 -21.68 9.79 0.74
N ASP A 9 -22.97 10.00 0.45
CA ASP A 9 -23.65 11.31 0.59
C ASP A 9 -23.72 11.81 2.04
N ASP A 10 -23.53 10.91 3.01
CA ASP A 10 -23.56 11.18 4.45
C ASP A 10 -22.20 11.60 5.04
N LEU A 11 -21.10 11.49 4.29
CA LEU A 11 -19.76 11.79 4.81
C LEU A 11 -19.33 13.23 4.54
N SER A 12 -19.12 14.00 5.60
CA SER A 12 -18.47 15.31 5.48
C SER A 12 -17.01 15.17 5.02
N GLU A 13 -16.45 16.17 4.35
CA GLU A 13 -15.01 16.17 4.02
C GLU A 13 -14.10 15.99 5.25
N PRO A 14 -14.33 16.65 6.41
CA PRO A 14 -13.57 16.37 7.62
C PRO A 14 -13.63 14.89 8.04
N ALA A 15 -14.80 14.25 7.95
CA ALA A 15 -14.96 12.84 8.29
C ALA A 15 -14.18 11.92 7.34
N VAL A 16 -14.10 12.27 6.05
CA VAL A 16 -13.26 11.55 5.08
C VAL A 16 -11.78 11.65 5.45
N VAL A 17 -11.29 12.86 5.76
CA VAL A 17 -9.88 13.06 6.13
C VAL A 17 -9.52 12.37 7.44
N GLU A 18 -10.40 12.43 8.44
CA GLU A 18 -10.20 11.72 9.71
C GLU A 18 -10.17 10.20 9.51
N ARG A 19 -11.13 9.66 8.73
CA ARG A 19 -11.17 8.23 8.41
C ARG A 19 -9.91 7.80 7.64
N ALA A 20 -9.46 8.58 6.67
CA ALA A 20 -8.24 8.32 5.92
C ALA A 20 -7.03 8.18 6.84
N LYS A 21 -6.86 9.13 7.77
CA LYS A 21 -5.78 9.12 8.76
C LYS A 21 -5.88 7.92 9.69
N SER A 22 -7.07 7.60 10.22
CA SER A 22 -7.26 6.47 11.13
C SER A 22 -6.95 5.14 10.45
N MET A 23 -7.39 4.94 9.22
CA MET A 23 -7.02 3.77 8.42
C MET A 23 -5.51 3.74 8.12
N ALA A 24 -4.91 4.89 7.77
CA ALA A 24 -3.48 4.97 7.49
C ALA A 24 -2.63 4.64 8.73
N ASN A 25 -3.05 5.04 9.93
CA ASN A 25 -2.41 4.65 11.20
C ASN A 25 -2.37 3.13 11.35
N GLU A 26 -3.52 2.47 11.18
CA GLU A 26 -3.64 1.01 11.33
C GLU A 26 -2.75 0.27 10.33
N TRP A 27 -2.80 0.65 9.06
CA TRP A 27 -2.01 -0.03 8.03
C TRP A 27 -0.52 0.30 8.10
N MET A 28 -0.13 1.50 8.55
CA MET A 28 1.28 1.80 8.82
C MET A 28 1.81 0.97 9.99
N TRP A 29 0.99 0.71 11.02
CA TRP A 29 1.37 -0.19 12.10
C TRP A 29 1.57 -1.63 11.59
N ALA A 30 0.65 -2.12 10.76
CA ALA A 30 0.79 -3.43 10.12
C ALA A 30 2.06 -3.52 9.25
N VAL A 31 2.37 -2.49 8.45
CA VAL A 31 3.61 -2.42 7.68
C VAL A 31 4.83 -2.49 8.60
N SER A 32 4.84 -1.73 9.69
CA SER A 32 5.96 -1.74 10.64
C SER A 32 6.17 -3.11 11.28
N LEU A 33 5.09 -3.79 11.67
CA LEU A 33 5.17 -5.13 12.27
C LEU A 33 5.70 -6.18 11.30
N GLN A 34 5.21 -6.17 10.06
CA GLN A 34 5.62 -7.17 9.07
C GLN A 34 7.03 -6.89 8.54
N HIS A 35 7.39 -5.62 8.37
CA HIS A 35 8.77 -5.24 8.06
C HIS A 35 9.73 -5.78 9.12
N ASP A 36 9.44 -5.54 10.41
CA ASP A 36 10.26 -6.05 11.52
C ASP A 36 10.40 -7.57 11.50
N ARG A 37 9.29 -8.31 11.30
CA ARG A 37 9.33 -9.78 11.24
C ARG A 37 10.16 -10.32 10.07
N ILE A 38 10.18 -9.61 8.94
CA ILE A 38 10.99 -9.98 7.77
C ILE A 38 12.47 -9.69 8.00
N VAL A 39 12.80 -8.52 8.57
CA VAL A 39 14.22 -8.12 8.76
C VAL A 39 14.85 -8.69 10.03
N ASN A 40 14.03 -9.03 11.03
CA ASN A 40 14.41 -9.63 12.31
C ASN A 40 13.61 -10.93 12.55
N PRO A 41 13.97 -12.03 11.86
CA PRO A 41 13.26 -13.30 11.98
C PRO A 41 13.35 -13.86 13.41
N ARG A 42 12.27 -14.47 13.88
CA ARG A 42 12.19 -15.01 15.23
C ARG A 42 12.64 -16.46 15.27
N ASN A 43 13.41 -16.82 16.29
CA ASN A 43 13.90 -18.20 16.46
C ASN A 43 12.74 -19.19 16.66
N GLU A 44 11.66 -18.76 17.30
CA GLU A 44 10.47 -19.56 17.55
C GLU A 44 9.75 -20.00 16.26
N ASP A 45 9.96 -19.28 15.16
CA ASP A 45 9.32 -19.58 13.88
C ASP A 45 10.02 -20.74 13.13
N GLN A 46 11.26 -21.09 13.52
CA GLN A 46 12.04 -22.18 12.91
C GLN A 46 11.33 -23.54 12.98
N ARG A 47 10.55 -23.78 14.05
CA ARG A 47 9.78 -25.03 14.22
C ARG A 47 8.70 -25.25 13.16
N PHE A 48 8.24 -24.17 12.53
CA PHE A 48 7.24 -24.20 11.47
C PHE A 48 7.86 -24.20 10.07
N HIS A 49 9.17 -23.94 9.97
CA HIS A 49 9.93 -23.89 8.72
C HIS A 49 11.22 -24.75 8.80
N PRO A 50 11.11 -26.07 9.03
CA PRO A 50 12.26 -26.95 9.29
C PRO A 50 13.23 -27.11 8.11
N TRP A 51 12.79 -26.73 6.90
CA TRP A 51 13.58 -26.77 5.66
C TRP A 51 13.89 -25.38 5.11
N GLY A 52 13.67 -24.33 5.92
CA GLY A 52 13.74 -22.93 5.48
C GLY A 52 15.09 -22.58 4.88
N LEU A 53 15.15 -22.50 3.56
CA LEU A 53 16.26 -21.91 2.81
C LEU A 53 16.25 -20.40 3.06
N GLY A 54 16.91 -19.97 4.14
CA GLY A 54 17.24 -18.59 4.41
C GLY A 54 16.11 -17.79 5.07
N SER A 55 16.29 -17.52 6.37
CA SER A 55 15.99 -16.26 7.09
C SER A 55 14.69 -15.47 6.84
N PHE A 56 13.67 -15.91 6.12
CA PHE A 56 12.42 -15.14 5.99
C PHE A 56 11.19 -16.04 5.87
N ASN A 57 10.05 -15.55 6.35
CA ASN A 57 8.77 -16.24 6.34
C ASN A 57 7.90 -15.68 5.21
N GLU A 58 7.50 -16.54 4.26
CA GLU A 58 6.66 -16.14 3.11
C GLU A 58 5.34 -15.50 3.54
N ALA A 59 4.75 -15.97 4.65
CA ALA A 59 3.52 -15.40 5.18
C ALA A 59 3.72 -13.92 5.55
N ASP A 60 4.85 -13.56 6.15
CA ASP A 60 5.14 -12.19 6.56
C ASP A 60 5.29 -11.27 5.33
N ILE A 61 5.90 -11.77 4.25
CA ILE A 61 5.96 -11.05 2.96
C ILE A 61 4.56 -10.81 2.40
N HIS A 62 3.71 -11.83 2.39
CA HIS A 62 2.35 -11.70 1.89
C HIS A 62 1.57 -10.65 2.70
N PHE A 63 1.64 -10.72 4.04
CA PHE A 63 0.99 -9.73 4.90
C PHE A 63 1.56 -8.33 4.72
N LEU A 64 2.88 -8.18 4.50
CA LEU A 64 3.49 -6.88 4.18
C LEU A 64 2.90 -6.31 2.87
N VAL A 65 2.82 -7.12 1.81
CA VAL A 65 2.27 -6.70 0.51
C VAL A 65 0.81 -6.26 0.64
N ILE A 66 0.00 -7.00 1.41
CA ILE A 66 -1.38 -6.61 1.71
C ILE A 66 -1.43 -5.30 2.48
N ALA A 67 -0.61 -5.14 3.52
CA ALA A 67 -0.57 -3.93 4.34
C ALA A 67 -0.19 -2.68 3.52
N LEU A 68 0.82 -2.81 2.65
CA LEU A 68 1.20 -1.77 1.67
C LEU A 68 0.06 -1.47 0.69
N GLY A 69 -0.67 -2.52 0.26
CA GLY A 69 -1.93 -2.45 -0.47
C GLY A 69 -2.94 -1.51 0.18
N ARG A 70 -3.23 -1.78 1.44
CA ARG A 70 -4.26 -1.12 2.23
C ARG A 70 -3.87 0.29 2.67
N LEU A 71 -2.59 0.55 2.97
CA LEU A 71 -2.09 1.90 3.24
C LEU A 71 -2.29 2.82 2.02
N ARG A 72 -1.96 2.35 0.82
CA ARG A 72 -2.24 3.09 -0.43
C ARG A 72 -3.74 3.36 -0.61
N GLN A 73 -4.57 2.35 -0.34
CA GLN A 73 -6.03 2.50 -0.42
C GLN A 73 -6.54 3.54 0.58
N ALA A 74 -6.01 3.56 1.81
CA ALA A 74 -6.36 4.55 2.83
C ALA A 74 -6.01 5.97 2.35
N ALA A 75 -4.82 6.19 1.80
CA ALA A 75 -4.44 7.48 1.23
C ALA A 75 -5.38 7.90 0.07
N ALA A 76 -5.76 6.96 -0.79
CA ALA A 76 -6.64 7.24 -1.92
C ALA A 76 -8.06 7.67 -1.52
N THR A 77 -8.50 7.43 -0.28
CA THR A 77 -9.81 7.92 0.19
C THR A 77 -9.92 9.45 0.17
N ILE A 78 -8.78 10.17 0.22
CA ILE A 78 -8.71 11.63 0.15
C ILE A 78 -9.10 12.17 -1.24
N GLU A 79 -9.19 11.32 -2.28
CA GLU A 79 -9.70 11.70 -3.61
C GLU A 79 -11.08 12.38 -3.54
N HIS A 80 -11.89 12.05 -2.52
CA HIS A 80 -13.20 12.65 -2.29
C HIS A 80 -13.16 14.03 -1.59
N VAL A 81 -11.97 14.62 -1.41
CA VAL A 81 -11.74 15.95 -0.84
C VAL A 81 -10.85 16.74 -1.82
N PRO A 82 -11.44 17.39 -2.84
CA PRO A 82 -10.69 17.98 -3.95
C PRO A 82 -9.62 18.98 -3.52
N SER A 83 -9.86 19.70 -2.42
CA SER A 83 -8.93 20.69 -1.85
C SER A 83 -7.61 20.12 -1.36
N CYS A 84 -7.57 18.81 -1.10
CA CYS A 84 -6.40 18.11 -0.56
C CYS A 84 -5.84 17.06 -1.53
N TRP A 85 -6.58 16.73 -2.60
CA TRP A 85 -6.28 15.59 -3.44
C TRP A 85 -4.93 15.67 -4.13
N ASP A 86 -4.60 16.82 -4.75
CA ASP A 86 -3.35 16.95 -5.52
C ASP A 86 -2.10 16.68 -4.66
N SER A 87 -2.11 17.14 -3.40
CA SER A 87 -1.03 16.90 -2.45
C SER A 87 -0.82 15.42 -2.13
N VAL A 88 -1.90 14.65 -1.98
CA VAL A 88 -1.84 13.20 -1.67
C VAL A 88 -1.57 12.38 -2.92
N ARG A 89 -2.12 12.79 -4.06
CA ARG A 89 -1.95 12.12 -5.34
C ARG A 89 -0.47 11.99 -5.72
N ASN A 90 0.32 13.03 -5.50
CA ASN A 90 1.77 13.00 -5.74
C ASN A 90 2.49 11.99 -4.83
N ALA A 91 2.10 11.91 -3.55
CA ALA A 91 2.65 10.93 -2.62
C ALA A 91 2.25 9.49 -2.99
N ILE A 92 1.02 9.26 -3.45
CA ILE A 92 0.58 7.95 -3.97
C ILE A 92 1.40 7.56 -5.20
N LYS A 93 1.65 8.51 -6.11
CA LYS A 93 2.47 8.24 -7.29
C LYS A 93 3.90 7.86 -6.90
N ALA A 94 4.54 8.63 -6.01
CA ALA A 94 5.89 8.33 -5.53
C ALA A 94 5.96 6.95 -4.84
N PHE A 95 4.92 6.59 -4.08
CA PHE A 95 4.80 5.27 -3.46
C PHE A 95 4.68 4.15 -4.51
N ASP A 96 3.82 4.30 -5.51
CA ASP A 96 3.62 3.32 -6.57
C ASP A 96 4.90 3.16 -7.43
N ASP A 97 5.60 4.26 -7.73
CA ASP A 97 6.88 4.25 -8.46
C ASP A 97 8.01 3.57 -7.65
N ALA A 98 8.00 3.73 -6.32
CA ALA A 98 8.99 3.11 -5.44
C ALA A 98 8.80 1.59 -5.31
N LEU A 99 7.56 1.10 -5.48
CA LEU A 99 7.16 -0.29 -5.25
C LEU A 99 6.47 -0.91 -6.49
N PRO A 100 7.14 -0.93 -7.66
CA PRO A 100 6.53 -1.39 -8.91
C PRO A 100 6.09 -2.86 -8.85
N TRP A 101 6.78 -3.65 -8.03
CA TRP A 101 6.58 -5.08 -7.83
C TRP A 101 5.34 -5.42 -7.00
N ARG A 102 4.84 -4.50 -6.16
CA ARG A 102 3.83 -4.79 -5.13
C ARG A 102 2.56 -5.44 -5.70
N LYS A 103 2.04 -4.90 -6.80
CA LYS A 103 0.82 -5.41 -7.42
C LYS A 103 1.02 -6.84 -7.94
N GLN A 104 2.13 -7.06 -8.63
CA GLN A 104 2.43 -8.38 -9.19
C GLN A 104 2.65 -9.42 -8.10
N LEU A 105 3.35 -9.07 -7.01
CA LEU A 105 3.50 -9.96 -5.86
C LEU A 105 2.16 -10.32 -5.23
N ARG A 106 1.28 -9.33 -5.00
CA ARG A 106 -0.06 -9.57 -4.49
C ARG A 106 -0.84 -10.52 -5.40
N ASP A 107 -0.85 -10.23 -6.70
CA ASP A 107 -1.59 -11.02 -7.69
C ASP A 107 -1.06 -12.46 -7.75
N VAL A 108 0.24 -12.69 -7.48
CA VAL A 108 0.79 -14.03 -7.36
C VAL A 108 0.33 -14.72 -6.07
N PHE A 109 0.41 -14.05 -4.93
CA PHE A 109 0.00 -14.65 -3.65
C PHE A 109 -1.51 -14.94 -3.57
N GLU A 110 -2.36 -14.08 -4.14
CA GLU A 110 -3.82 -14.29 -4.19
C GLU A 110 -4.24 -15.42 -5.15
N HIS A 111 -3.35 -15.85 -6.04
CA HIS A 111 -3.64 -16.84 -7.08
C HIS A 111 -2.68 -18.04 -7.04
N LEU A 112 -2.04 -18.30 -5.91
CA LEU A 112 -1.19 -19.47 -5.68
C LEU A 112 -1.88 -20.77 -6.14
N ASP A 113 -3.17 -20.90 -5.85
CA ASP A 113 -4.01 -22.05 -6.20
C ASP A 113 -4.15 -22.25 -7.72
N ASP A 114 -4.34 -21.16 -8.47
CA ASP A 114 -4.45 -21.17 -9.94
C ASP A 114 -3.12 -21.52 -10.62
N TYR A 115 -2.00 -21.37 -9.89
CA TYR A 115 -0.68 -21.80 -10.36
C TYR A 115 -0.32 -23.22 -9.89
N ALA A 116 -0.84 -23.67 -8.75
CA ALA A 116 -0.63 -25.00 -8.20
C ALA A 116 -1.55 -26.07 -8.82
N THR A 117 -2.74 -25.67 -9.25
CA THR A 117 -3.71 -26.52 -9.96
C THR A 117 -3.78 -26.03 -11.40
N ASP A 118 -3.82 -26.93 -12.38
CA ASP A 118 -3.80 -26.64 -13.82
C ASP A 118 -5.11 -25.98 -14.30
N SER A 119 -5.44 -24.83 -13.72
CA SER A 119 -6.68 -24.08 -13.86
C SER A 119 -6.37 -22.90 -14.78
N ASP A 120 -6.49 -23.13 -16.08
CA ASP A 120 -6.17 -22.18 -17.15
C ASP A 120 -7.21 -21.03 -17.27
N ARG A 121 -7.69 -20.51 -16.12
CA ARG A 121 -8.77 -19.54 -16.05
C ARG A 121 -8.32 -18.09 -16.24
N ARG A 122 -7.02 -17.79 -16.19
CA ARG A 122 -6.48 -16.46 -16.52
C ARG A 122 -5.15 -16.55 -17.26
N ARG A 123 -5.09 -15.87 -18.41
CA ARG A 123 -3.85 -15.61 -19.18
C ARG A 123 -2.92 -14.69 -18.37
N THR A 124 -2.21 -15.21 -17.39
CA THR A 124 -1.06 -14.50 -16.80
C THR A 124 0.20 -14.93 -17.54
N ASN A 125 1.03 -13.96 -17.94
CA ASN A 125 2.23 -14.20 -18.76
C ASN A 125 3.44 -14.67 -17.92
N THR A 126 3.19 -15.22 -16.72
CA THR A 126 4.23 -15.61 -15.76
C THR A 126 4.46 -17.11 -15.84
N GLU A 127 5.65 -17.52 -16.28
CA GLU A 127 6.03 -18.93 -16.36
C GLU A 127 6.02 -19.59 -14.96
N ARG A 128 5.32 -20.72 -14.81
CA ARG A 128 5.12 -21.45 -13.55
C ARG A 128 6.43 -21.73 -12.77
N LYS A 129 7.54 -21.97 -13.49
CA LYS A 129 8.87 -22.19 -12.91
C LYS A 129 9.45 -20.98 -12.17
N LYS A 130 8.97 -19.75 -12.43
CA LYS A 130 9.45 -18.52 -11.78
C LYS A 130 8.78 -18.23 -10.44
N LEU A 131 7.68 -18.93 -10.12
CA LEU A 131 6.92 -18.73 -8.88
C LEU A 131 7.57 -19.41 -7.67
N GLN A 132 8.37 -20.45 -7.89
CA GLN A 132 9.10 -21.18 -6.83
C GLN A 132 10.59 -20.80 -6.74
N VAL A 133 11.05 -19.81 -7.51
CA VAL A 133 12.46 -19.40 -7.54
C VAL A 133 12.56 -17.99 -7.00
N TRP A 134 12.60 -17.88 -5.67
CA TRP A 134 13.15 -16.71 -4.98
C TRP A 134 14.63 -16.98 -4.66
N SER A 135 15.42 -15.91 -4.66
CA SER A 135 16.76 -15.93 -4.08
C SER A 135 16.90 -14.77 -3.11
N THR A 136 17.60 -15.00 -2.01
CA THR A 136 17.85 -13.96 -1.02
C THR A 136 18.95 -13.02 -1.50
N THR A 137 18.82 -11.74 -1.17
CA THR A 137 19.92 -10.78 -1.20
C THR A 137 20.19 -10.32 0.25
N GLY A 138 21.26 -9.56 0.48
CA GLY A 138 21.62 -9.12 1.84
C GLY A 138 20.57 -8.25 2.54
N THR A 139 19.68 -7.59 1.79
CA THR A 139 18.67 -6.64 2.32
C THR A 139 17.24 -6.93 1.83
N GLY A 140 17.06 -8.01 1.07
CA GLY A 140 15.89 -8.18 0.25
C GLY A 140 15.79 -9.55 -0.37
N LEU A 141 15.04 -9.63 -1.46
CA LEU A 141 14.97 -10.85 -2.27
C LEU A 141 14.84 -10.51 -3.75
N ILE A 142 15.30 -11.42 -4.59
CA ILE A 142 14.98 -11.43 -6.01
C ILE A 142 13.77 -12.34 -6.18
N PHE A 143 12.64 -11.76 -6.61
CA PHE A 143 11.41 -12.51 -6.88
C PHE A 143 10.70 -11.96 -8.10
N LEU A 144 10.32 -12.87 -9.00
CA LEU A 144 9.66 -12.55 -10.27
C LEU A 144 10.42 -11.54 -11.14
N GLY A 145 11.75 -11.50 -11.02
CA GLY A 145 12.63 -10.57 -11.74
C GLY A 145 12.76 -9.19 -11.11
N TYR A 146 12.17 -8.95 -9.93
CA TYR A 146 12.36 -7.73 -9.15
C TYR A 146 13.37 -7.94 -8.04
N ASP A 147 14.19 -6.91 -7.83
CA ASP A 147 14.95 -6.73 -6.59
C ASP A 147 14.06 -6.02 -5.57
N VAL A 148 13.61 -6.78 -4.58
CA VAL A 148 12.68 -6.34 -3.55
C VAL A 148 13.47 -5.95 -2.32
N ASP A 149 13.55 -4.64 -2.08
CA ASP A 149 14.16 -4.08 -0.88
C ASP A 149 13.09 -3.74 0.17
N TRP A 150 13.15 -4.45 1.31
CA TRP A 150 12.20 -4.30 2.41
C TRP A 150 12.33 -2.97 3.14
N ASN A 151 13.55 -2.42 3.23
CA ASN A 151 13.78 -1.13 3.85
C ASN A 151 13.22 0.00 2.98
N LYS A 152 13.42 -0.09 1.66
CA LYS A 152 12.81 0.84 0.71
C LYS A 152 11.28 0.78 0.75
N ALA A 153 10.70 -0.42 0.93
CA ALA A 153 9.25 -0.57 1.11
C ALA A 153 8.74 0.13 2.38
N ASN A 154 9.44 -0.04 3.50
CA ASN A 154 9.10 0.63 4.75
C ASN A 154 9.25 2.16 4.65
N GLU A 155 10.32 2.65 4.01
CA GLU A 155 10.52 4.08 3.77
C GLU A 155 9.42 4.69 2.90
N ALA A 156 9.08 4.04 1.78
CA ALA A 156 7.99 4.48 0.91
C ALA A 156 6.66 4.55 1.68
N ALA A 157 6.37 3.56 2.53
CA ALA A 157 5.19 3.55 3.40
C ALA A 157 5.18 4.72 4.40
N LYS A 158 6.31 4.98 5.07
CA LYS A 158 6.46 6.13 6.00
C LYS A 158 6.23 7.46 5.30
N ASN A 159 6.73 7.63 4.08
CA ASN A 159 6.55 8.84 3.28
C ASN A 159 5.08 9.05 2.91
N LEU A 160 4.39 8.00 2.44
CA LEU A 160 2.96 8.06 2.13
C LEU A 160 2.11 8.35 3.38
N TYR A 161 2.40 7.68 4.48
CA TYR A 161 1.74 7.91 5.77
C TYR A 161 1.91 9.35 6.25
N SER A 162 3.14 9.89 6.15
CA SER A 162 3.44 11.27 6.52
C SER A 162 2.65 12.28 5.70
N ALA A 163 2.46 12.03 4.40
CA ALA A 163 1.63 12.88 3.54
C ALA A 163 0.16 12.88 3.98
N VAL A 164 -0.42 11.73 4.33
CA VAL A 164 -1.79 11.64 4.87
C VAL A 164 -1.91 12.40 6.20
N LYS A 165 -0.93 12.23 7.10
CA LYS A 165 -0.90 12.93 8.38
C LYS A 165 -0.82 14.45 8.22
N ALA A 166 0.01 14.94 7.29
CA ALA A 166 0.13 16.36 7.00
C ALA A 166 -1.18 16.98 6.47
N ILE A 167 -1.96 16.24 5.68
CA ILE A 167 -3.29 16.67 5.26
C ILE A 167 -4.23 16.79 6.45
N TYR A 168 -4.30 15.77 7.30
CA TYR A 168 -5.13 15.81 8.49
C TYR A 168 -4.83 17.02 9.38
N GLU A 169 -3.54 17.31 9.63
CA GLU A 169 -3.12 18.44 10.45
C GLU A 169 -3.40 19.81 9.81
N SER A 170 -3.31 19.91 8.48
CA SER A 170 -3.54 21.15 7.75
C SER A 170 -5.00 21.39 7.37
N PHE A 171 -5.85 20.35 7.40
CA PHE A 171 -7.24 20.41 6.95
C PHE A 171 -8.07 21.53 7.59
N PRO A 172 -8.00 21.79 8.92
CA PRO A 172 -8.74 22.90 9.53
C PRO A 172 -8.39 24.27 8.94
N ARG A 173 -7.14 24.46 8.48
CA ARG A 173 -6.70 25.70 7.82
C ARG A 173 -7.18 25.77 6.38
N ILE A 174 -7.17 24.64 5.67
CA ILE A 174 -7.66 24.52 4.29
C ILE A 174 -9.16 24.82 4.25
N ALA A 175 -9.95 24.20 5.13
CA ALA A 175 -11.39 24.42 5.24
C ALA A 175 -11.74 25.89 5.56
N LYS A 176 -11.01 26.54 6.48
CA LYS A 176 -11.19 27.97 6.78
C LYS A 176 -10.87 28.88 5.60
N ARG A 177 -9.89 28.55 4.75
CA ARG A 177 -9.57 29.33 3.54
C ARG A 177 -10.66 29.23 2.49
N GLN A 178 -11.28 28.06 2.34
CA GLN A 178 -12.40 27.86 1.41
C GLN A 178 -13.65 28.63 1.85
N GLN A 179 -13.96 28.64 3.15
CA GLN A 179 -15.08 29.44 3.69
C GLN A 179 -14.88 30.95 3.54
N ARG A 180 -13.62 31.41 3.46
CA ARG A 180 -13.25 32.83 3.32
C ARG A 180 -13.11 33.31 1.87
N SER A 181 -13.25 32.44 0.88
CA SER A 181 -13.22 32.81 -0.53
C SER A 181 -14.67 33.08 -0.99
N PRO A 182 -15.18 34.33 -0.95
CA PRO A 182 -16.51 34.63 -1.47
C PRO A 182 -16.54 34.38 -2.98
N GLN A 183 -17.70 33.93 -3.47
CA GLN A 183 -18.03 33.88 -4.89
C GLN A 183 -17.58 35.20 -5.55
N LYS A 184 -16.64 35.12 -6.49
CA LYS A 184 -16.42 36.22 -7.43
C LYS A 184 -17.70 36.34 -8.27
N GLY A 185 -18.49 37.36 -7.96
CA GLY A 185 -19.37 38.12 -8.84
C GLY A 185 -20.33 37.31 -9.70
N GLY A 186 -21.57 37.17 -9.23
CA GLY A 186 -22.70 37.49 -10.12
C GLY A 186 -22.83 39.02 -10.23
N SER A 187 -23.52 39.46 -11.28
CA SER A 187 -23.76 40.84 -11.78
C SER A 187 -22.66 41.30 -12.77
N GLU A 188 -22.92 41.60 -14.04
CA GLU A 188 -24.17 41.81 -14.81
C GLU A 188 -24.02 41.28 -16.24
#